data_AF-A0A1G6GTQ0-F1
#
_entry.id   AF-A0A1G6GTQ0-F1
#
_cell.length_a   1.000
_cell.length_b   1.000
_cell.length_c   1.000
_cell.angle_alpha   90.00
_cell.angle_beta   90.00
_cell.angle_gamma   90.00
#
_symmetry.space_group_name_H-M   'P 1'
#
loop_
_entity.id
_entity.type
_entity.pdbx_description
1 polymer ?
#
loop_
_entity_poly.entity_id
_entity_poly.type
_entity_poly.pdbx_seq_one_letter_code
_entity_poly.pdbx_strand_id
1 'polypeptide(L)'
;MFAALYVAGLAVILLSPDHLDQHADLLFRLAFRLFPSANGREVDFALNVLVFLPFGVLLAPLLRRRPWTVLVIAWAVPTLIEAAQGLFLPGRVSSVYDVVANTAGSLTAALFVAGMRCRLAR
;
A
#
# COMPACT_ATOMS: atom_id res chain seq x y z
N MET A 1 -15.04 -0.53 13.99
CA MET A 1 -15.86 -1.27 13.00
C MET A 1 -15.37 -1.02 11.56
N PHE A 2 -15.39 0.22 11.04
CA PHE A 2 -14.92 0.53 9.68
C PHE A 2 -13.45 0.16 9.39
N ALA A 3 -12.52 0.45 10.30
CA ALA A 3 -11.12 0.10 10.10
C ALA A 3 -10.89 -1.43 10.06
N ALA A 4 -11.60 -2.19 10.88
CA ALA A 4 -11.54 -3.64 10.90
C ALA A 4 -12.16 -4.25 9.63
N LEU A 5 -13.28 -3.70 9.15
CA LEU A 5 -13.90 -4.09 7.89
C LEU A 5 -13.02 -3.75 6.68
N TYR A 6 -12.32 -2.61 6.70
CA TYR A 6 -11.34 -2.26 5.67
C TYR A 6 -10.15 -3.22 5.69
N VAL A 7 -9.57 -3.51 6.85
CA VAL A 7 -8.43 -4.45 6.97
C VAL A 7 -8.84 -5.87 6.56
N ALA A 8 -10.04 -6.32 6.93
CA ALA A 8 -10.58 -7.60 6.51
C ALA A 8 -10.86 -7.64 4.99
N GLY A 9 -11.44 -6.57 4.44
CA GLY A 9 -11.63 -6.42 3.00
C GLY A 9 -10.31 -6.38 2.24
N LEU A 10 -9.30 -5.69 2.77
CA LEU A 10 -7.95 -5.65 2.22
C LEU A 10 -7.32 -7.04 2.23
N ALA A 11 -7.40 -7.76 3.34
CA ALA A 11 -6.89 -9.12 3.46
C ALA A 11 -7.59 -10.08 2.47
N VAL A 12 -8.91 -9.97 2.30
CA VAL A 12 -9.66 -10.75 1.30
C VAL A 12 -9.23 -10.38 -0.11
N ILE A 13 -9.01 -9.10 -0.42
CA ILE A 13 -8.55 -8.63 -1.74
C ILE A 13 -7.10 -9.10 -2.02
N LEU A 14 -6.23 -9.05 -1.02
CA LEU A 14 -4.81 -9.39 -1.11
C LEU A 14 -4.54 -10.90 -1.15
N LEU A 15 -5.44 -11.68 -0.53
CA LEU A 15 -5.36 -13.15 -0.46
C LEU A 15 -6.32 -13.84 -1.43
N SER A 16 -7.14 -13.08 -2.16
CA SER A 16 -7.98 -13.64 -3.23
C SER A 16 -7.09 -13.99 -4.43
N PRO A 17 -7.13 -15.23 -4.94
CA PRO A 17 -6.16 -15.72 -5.93
C PRO A 17 -6.16 -14.98 -7.27
N ASP A 18 -7.23 -14.25 -7.64
CA ASP A 18 -7.56 -14.07 -9.05
C ASP A 18 -7.78 -12.62 -9.57
N HIS A 19 -7.59 -11.52 -8.83
CA HIS A 19 -8.19 -10.23 -9.26
C HIS A 19 -7.27 -9.01 -9.48
N LEU A 20 -5.95 -9.06 -9.26
CA LEU A 20 -5.09 -7.90 -9.55
C LEU A 20 -4.50 -7.88 -10.97
N ASP A 21 -4.25 -9.04 -11.59
CA ASP A 21 -3.61 -9.08 -12.91
C ASP A 21 -4.55 -8.60 -14.04
N GLN A 22 -5.87 -8.74 -13.86
CA GLN A 22 -6.88 -8.36 -14.88
C GLN A 22 -7.34 -6.88 -14.77
N HIS A 23 -7.14 -6.23 -13.62
CA HIS A 23 -7.51 -4.82 -13.38
C HIS A 23 -6.31 -3.86 -13.27
N ALA A 24 -5.11 -4.37 -12.98
CA ALA A 24 -3.87 -3.61 -13.15
C ALA A 24 -3.73 -3.12 -14.59
N ASP A 25 -4.28 -3.85 -15.57
CA ASP A 25 -4.15 -3.54 -16.99
C ASP A 25 -4.69 -2.15 -17.36
N LEU A 26 -5.80 -1.69 -16.76
CA LEU A 26 -6.30 -0.31 -17.00
C LEU A 26 -5.36 0.74 -16.42
N LEU A 27 -4.91 0.54 -15.18
CA LEU A 27 -4.02 1.47 -14.49
C LEU A 27 -2.66 1.56 -15.19
N PHE A 28 -2.13 0.42 -15.64
CA PHE A 28 -0.94 0.33 -16.47
C PHE A 28 -1.09 1.04 -17.80
N ARG A 29 -2.20 0.81 -18.52
CA ARG A 29 -2.49 1.50 -19.78
C ARG A 29 -2.57 3.02 -19.59
N LEU A 30 -3.23 3.47 -18.51
CA LEU A 30 -3.29 4.88 -18.17
C LEU A 30 -1.92 5.43 -17.79
N ALA A 31 -1.13 4.69 -17.01
CA ALA A 31 0.21 5.09 -16.61
C ALA A 31 1.12 5.27 -17.82
N PHE A 32 1.19 4.31 -18.74
CA PHE A 32 1.99 4.45 -19.97
C PHE A 32 1.44 5.52 -20.92
N ARG A 33 0.13 5.80 -20.89
CA ARG A 33 -0.45 6.91 -21.65
C ARG A 33 -0.01 8.27 -21.10
N LEU A 34 0.09 8.40 -19.78
CA LEU A 34 0.50 9.64 -19.11
C LEU A 34 2.03 9.79 -19.06
N PHE A 35 2.74 8.66 -18.97
CA PHE A 35 4.19 8.58 -18.84
C PHE A 35 4.75 7.56 -19.86
N PRO A 36 4.83 7.92 -21.15
CA PRO A 36 5.26 7.00 -22.21
C PRO A 36 6.72 6.55 -22.07
N SER A 37 7.54 7.32 -21.34
CA SER A 37 8.94 7.00 -21.06
C SER A 37 9.14 6.12 -19.83
N ALA A 38 8.08 5.88 -19.04
CA ALA A 38 8.18 5.03 -17.85
C ALA A 38 8.39 3.58 -18.24
N ASN A 39 9.10 2.83 -17.39
CA ASN A 39 9.20 1.37 -17.53
C ASN A 39 8.20 0.66 -16.58
N GLY A 40 8.00 -0.64 -16.81
CA GLY A 40 7.03 -1.42 -16.02
C GLY A 40 7.30 -1.39 -14.51
N ARG A 41 8.58 -1.42 -14.09
CA ARG A 41 8.95 -1.39 -12.66
C ARG A 41 8.62 -0.07 -11.99
N GLU A 42 8.81 1.05 -12.69
CA GLU A 42 8.45 2.38 -12.19
C GLU A 42 6.93 2.51 -12.00
N VAL A 43 6.17 1.98 -12.97
CA VAL A 43 4.70 1.95 -12.89
C VAL A 43 4.25 1.06 -11.74
N ASP A 44 4.79 -0.17 -11.61
CA ASP A 44 4.51 -1.08 -10.50
C ASP A 44 4.78 -0.42 -9.15
N PHE A 45 5.97 0.19 -9.00
CA PHE A 45 6.35 0.86 -7.76
C PHE A 45 5.38 1.99 -7.41
N ALA A 46 5.02 2.84 -8.39
CA ALA A 46 4.09 3.93 -8.17
C ALA A 46 2.69 3.43 -7.79
N LEU A 47 2.20 2.39 -8.46
CA LEU A 47 0.89 1.81 -8.15
C LEU A 47 0.86 1.21 -6.74
N ASN A 48 1.91 0.50 -6.34
CA ASN A 48 2.06 -0.05 -5.00
C ASN A 48 2.04 1.05 -3.92
N VAL A 49 2.77 2.15 -4.14
CA VAL A 49 2.70 3.35 -3.27
C VAL A 49 1.27 3.87 -3.17
N LEU A 50 0.57 4.04 -4.30
CA LEU A 50 -0.78 4.61 -4.36
C LEU A 50 -1.81 3.73 -3.65
N VAL A 51 -1.75 2.41 -3.85
CA VAL A 51 -2.66 1.42 -3.25
C VAL A 51 -2.56 1.44 -1.71
N PHE A 52 -1.38 1.72 -1.16
CA PHE A 52 -1.18 1.78 0.30
C PHE A 52 -1.42 3.16 0.93
N LEU A 53 -1.70 4.21 0.15
CA LEU A 53 -2.07 5.52 0.72
C LEU A 53 -3.28 5.44 1.67
N PRO A 54 -4.41 4.79 1.33
CA PRO A 54 -5.57 4.75 2.23
C PRO A 54 -5.27 3.99 3.53
N PHE A 55 -4.41 2.95 3.48
CA PHE A 55 -3.91 2.29 4.68
C PHE A 55 -3.12 3.25 5.57
N GLY A 56 -2.23 4.06 4.99
CA GLY A 56 -1.52 5.11 5.73
C GLY A 56 -2.44 6.16 6.37
N VAL A 57 -3.50 6.57 5.68
CA VAL A 57 -4.53 7.48 6.25
C VAL A 57 -5.14 6.90 7.53
N LEU A 58 -5.36 5.58 7.60
CA LEU A 58 -5.88 4.90 8.79
C LEU A 58 -4.85 4.87 9.93
N LEU A 59 -3.55 4.87 9.64
CA LEU A 59 -2.48 4.92 10.64
C LEU A 59 -2.24 6.34 11.21
N ALA A 60 -2.61 7.38 10.48
CA ALA A 60 -2.39 8.78 10.85
C ALA A 60 -2.84 9.17 12.29
N PRO A 61 -3.99 8.71 12.84
CA PRO A 61 -4.37 9.02 14.23
C PRO A 61 -3.38 8.47 15.28
N LEU A 62 -2.74 7.33 14.98
CA LEU A 62 -1.81 6.67 15.89
C LEU A 62 -0.43 7.34 15.89
N LEU A 63 -0.06 7.99 14.78
CA LEU A 63 1.29 8.51 14.56
C LEU A 63 1.78 9.44 15.67
N ARG A 64 0.91 10.30 16.21
CA ARG A 64 1.27 11.25 17.27
C ARG A 64 1.57 10.59 18.62
N ARG A 65 0.87 9.50 18.94
CA ARG A 65 0.99 8.83 20.26
C ARG A 65 1.88 7.59 20.22
N ARG A 66 1.98 6.93 19.08
CA ARG A 66 2.63 5.63 18.90
C ARG A 66 3.39 5.59 17.56
N PRO A 67 4.36 6.49 17.32
CA PRO A 67 5.05 6.59 16.03
C PRO A 67 5.77 5.29 15.65
N TRP A 68 6.41 4.63 16.63
CA TRP A 68 7.07 3.34 16.43
C TRP A 68 6.09 2.24 16.04
N THR A 69 4.89 2.22 16.62
CA THR A 69 3.85 1.26 16.25
C THR A 69 3.40 1.48 14.81
N VAL A 70 3.26 2.73 14.37
CA VAL A 70 2.92 3.04 12.97
C VAL A 70 4.02 2.55 12.03
N LEU A 71 5.30 2.80 12.36
CA LEU A 71 6.43 2.33 11.56
C LEU A 71 6.44 0.80 11.43
N VAL A 72 6.29 0.08 12.55
CA VAL A 72 6.25 -1.38 12.56
C VAL A 72 5.07 -1.90 11.75
N ILE A 73 3.86 -1.34 11.90
CA ILE A 73 2.68 -1.77 11.15
C ILE A 73 2.84 -1.49 9.65
N ALA A 74 3.34 -0.30 9.29
CA ALA A 74 3.56 0.11 7.90
C ALA A 74 4.59 -0.76 7.16
N TRP A 75 5.49 -1.42 7.88
CA TRP A 75 6.46 -2.36 7.31
C TRP A 75 5.99 -3.83 7.40
N ALA A 76 5.48 -4.24 8.55
CA ALA A 76 5.09 -5.62 8.80
C ALA A 76 3.90 -6.07 7.93
N VAL A 77 2.91 -5.20 7.72
CA VAL A 77 1.73 -5.56 6.92
C VAL A 77 2.10 -5.85 5.46
N PRO A 78 2.81 -4.97 4.73
CA PRO A 78 3.30 -5.29 3.39
C PRO A 78 4.20 -6.52 3.35
N THR A 79 5.08 -6.70 4.33
CA THR A 79 5.98 -7.86 4.39
C THR A 79 5.19 -9.17 4.53
N LEU A 80 4.16 -9.20 5.38
CA LEU A 80 3.32 -10.38 5.58
C LEU A 80 2.48 -10.69 4.34
N ILE A 81 1.96 -9.66 3.68
CA ILE A 81 1.25 -9.78 2.41
C ILE A 81 2.17 -10.41 1.37
N GLU A 82 3.35 -9.84 1.16
CA GLU A 82 4.31 -10.27 0.15
C GLU A 82 4.76 -11.72 0.40
N ALA A 83 5.02 -12.06 1.66
CA ALA A 83 5.36 -13.42 2.07
C ALA A 83 4.19 -14.39 1.82
N ALA A 84 2.95 -14.01 2.15
CA ALA A 84 1.78 -14.83 1.88
C ALA A 84 1.57 -15.05 0.38
N GLN A 85 1.72 -14.01 -0.43
CA GLN A 85 1.63 -14.11 -1.88
C GLN A 85 2.71 -15.03 -2.45
N GLY A 86 3.97 -14.87 -2.04
CA GLY A 86 5.08 -15.72 -2.51
C GLY A 86 4.97 -17.18 -2.05
N LEU A 87 4.32 -17.47 -0.91
CA LEU A 87 4.15 -18.82 -0.40
C LEU A 87 2.90 -19.53 -0.93
N PHE A 88 1.82 -18.78 -1.17
CA PHE A 88 0.49 -19.36 -1.45
C PHE A 88 -0.07 -19.07 -2.84
N LEU A 89 0.51 -18.14 -3.62
CA LEU A 89 0.08 -17.85 -5.00
C LEU A 89 1.10 -18.40 -6.01
N PRO A 90 0.79 -19.52 -6.70
CA PRO A 90 1.67 -20.09 -7.71
C PRO A 90 2.01 -19.07 -8.80
N GLY A 91 3.30 -18.88 -9.08
CA GLY A 91 3.77 -17.96 -10.12
C GLY A 91 3.99 -16.51 -9.66
N ARG A 92 3.65 -16.16 -8.41
CA ARG A 92 4.04 -14.87 -7.82
C ARG A 92 5.41 -14.97 -7.15
N VAL A 93 6.32 -14.09 -7.56
CA VAL A 93 7.66 -13.96 -6.97
C VAL A 93 7.64 -12.84 -5.95
N SER A 94 8.07 -13.13 -4.73
CA SER A 94 8.20 -12.13 -3.67
C SER A 94 9.22 -11.04 -4.05
N SER A 95 8.83 -9.78 -3.88
CA SER A 95 9.59 -8.58 -4.24
C SER A 95 9.82 -7.67 -3.04
N VAL A 96 11.10 -7.46 -2.70
CA VAL A 96 11.50 -6.46 -1.69
C VAL A 96 11.07 -5.06 -2.10
N TYR A 97 11.01 -4.77 -3.40
CA TYR A 97 10.59 -3.47 -3.92
C TYR A 97 9.13 -3.17 -3.61
N ASP A 98 8.27 -4.19 -3.61
CA ASP A 98 6.84 -4.03 -3.34
C ASP A 98 6.60 -3.75 -1.86
N VAL A 99 7.32 -4.44 -0.97
CA VAL A 99 7.35 -4.11 0.46
C VAL A 99 7.77 -2.66 0.68
N VAL A 100 8.85 -2.21 0.04
CA VAL A 100 9.34 -0.83 0.17
C VAL A 100 8.32 0.19 -0.35
N ALA A 101 7.74 -0.04 -1.53
CA ALA A 101 6.73 0.84 -2.13
C ALA A 101 5.50 0.99 -1.23
N ASN A 102 4.97 -0.14 -0.76
CA ASN A 102 3.80 -0.20 0.11
C ASN A 102 4.05 0.48 1.46
N THR A 103 5.23 0.25 2.06
CA THR A 103 5.64 0.95 3.28
C THR A 103 5.77 2.46 3.04
N ALA A 104 6.36 2.88 1.93
CA ALA A 104 6.51 4.30 1.59
C ALA A 104 5.15 5.01 1.42
N GLY A 105 4.20 4.39 0.71
CA GLY A 105 2.84 4.90 0.57
C GLY A 105 2.13 5.03 1.92
N SER A 106 2.23 3.98 2.75
CA SER A 106 1.66 3.97 4.10
C SER A 106 2.19 5.12 4.97
N LEU A 107 3.51 5.31 5.00
CA LEU A 107 4.13 6.34 5.83
C LEU A 107 3.84 7.74 5.28
N THR A 108 3.86 7.93 3.96
CA THR A 108 3.60 9.22 3.32
C THR A 108 2.20 9.72 3.63
N ALA A 109 1.17 8.88 3.45
CA ALA A 109 -0.19 9.26 3.77
C ALA A 109 -0.40 9.48 5.28
N ALA A 110 0.21 8.64 6.13
CA ALA A 110 0.12 8.81 7.58
C ALA A 110 0.69 10.16 8.05
N LEU A 111 1.89 10.51 7.55
CA LEU A 111 2.57 11.77 7.84
C LEU A 111 1.78 12.96 7.32
N PHE A 112 1.30 12.89 6.08
CA PHE A 112 0.53 13.96 5.46
C PHE A 112 -0.74 14.29 6.26
N VAL A 113 -1.56 13.29 6.57
CA VAL A 113 -2.81 13.48 7.31
C VAL A 113 -2.56 13.92 8.75
N ALA A 114 -1.57 13.35 9.42
CA ALA A 114 -1.20 13.79 10.77
C ALA A 114 -0.73 15.25 10.77
N GLY A 115 0.06 15.65 9.78
CA GLY A 115 0.51 17.03 9.59
C GLY A 115 -0.65 18.00 9.36
N MET A 116 -1.60 17.65 8.49
CA MET A 116 -2.81 18.45 8.27
C MET A 116 -3.63 18.63 9.54
N ARG A 117 -3.85 17.55 10.30
CA ARG A 117 -4.59 17.61 11.58
C ARG A 117 -3.90 18.48 12.62
N CYS A 118 -2.56 18.41 12.69
CA CYS A 118 -1.78 19.28 13.56
C CYS A 118 -1.87 20.76 13.16
N ARG A 119 -2.04 21.07 11.87
CA ARG A 119 -2.23 22.45 11.39
C ARG A 119 -3.63 22.99 11.67
N LEU A 120 -4.67 22.18 11.50
CA LEU A 120 -6.06 22.58 11.74
C LEU A 120 -6.42 22.69 13.24
N ALA A 121 -5.65 22.04 14.11
CA ALA A 121 -5.83 22.11 15.56
C ALA A 121 -5.05 23.26 16.23
N ARG A 122 -4.40 24.12 15.44
CA ARG A 122 -3.75 25.37 15.86
C ARG A 122 -4.62 26.55 15.46
#